data_AF-A0A7X7XWX3-F1
#
_entry.id   AF-A0A7X7XWX3-F1
#
_cell.length_a   1.000
_cell.length_b   1.000
_cell.length_c   1.000
_cell.angle_alpha   90.00
_cell.angle_beta   90.00
_cell.angle_gamma   90.00
#
_symmetry.space_group_name_H-M   'P 1'
#
loop_
_entity.id
_entity.type
_entity.pdbx_description
1 polymer ?
#
loop_
_entity_poly.entity_id
_entity_poly.type
_entity_poly.pdbx_seq_one_letter_code
_entity_poly.pdbx_strand_id
1 'polypeptide(L)'
;MGYVRIGLLLAVIALLLVRYLMSGIEKKAVVKNGVTVLKMNNIYGFIGAFIFLISIAIIIISSLVNEGFSEDIKTIAVLVIFLILGGTLFLFSVNIRVLVDEEKIVHYNILRRKKEIMWKDVRRVILNQRNLELILDAEESQIKIHNHMVGFLSFIKLMKTKLDYDIYKDAVSIIDSYKRSNRK
;
A
#
# COMPACT_ATOMS: atom_id res chain seq x y z
N MET A 1 -18.57 -28.89 13.88
CA MET A 1 -17.32 -29.21 13.14
C MET A 1 -17.11 -28.38 11.87
N GLY A 2 -18.14 -28.03 11.09
CA GLY A 2 -17.98 -27.23 9.86
C GLY A 2 -17.36 -25.84 10.09
N TYR A 3 -17.83 -25.10 11.10
CA TYR A 3 -17.32 -23.76 11.40
C TYR A 3 -15.85 -23.72 11.82
N VAL A 4 -15.36 -24.76 12.52
CA VAL A 4 -13.94 -24.87 12.91
C VAL A 4 -13.06 -25.09 11.68
N ARG A 5 -13.51 -25.92 10.73
CA ARG A 5 -12.80 -26.14 9.45
C ARG A 5 -12.77 -24.86 8.61
N ILE A 6 -13.89 -24.14 8.52
CA ILE A 6 -13.98 -22.85 7.81
C ILE A 6 -13.03 -21.82 8.45
N GLY A 7 -13.05 -21.70 9.79
CA GLY A 7 -12.17 -20.79 10.52
C GLY A 7 -10.69 -21.09 10.30
N LEU A 8 -10.30 -22.37 10.30
CA LEU A 8 -8.92 -22.80 10.07
C LEU A 8 -8.47 -22.52 8.63
N LEU A 9 -9.37 -22.71 7.66
CA LEU A 9 -9.10 -22.43 6.24
C LEU A 9 -8.92 -20.92 5.98
N LEU A 10 -9.72 -20.08 6.63
CA LEU A 10 -9.56 -18.62 6.59
C LEU A 10 -8.22 -18.18 7.21
N ALA A 11 -7.81 -18.77 8.32
CA ALA A 11 -6.53 -18.47 8.97
C ALA A 11 -5.33 -18.83 8.07
N VAL A 12 -5.38 -19.98 7.38
CA VAL A 12 -4.35 -20.39 6.42
C VAL A 12 -4.28 -19.43 5.24
N ILE A 13 -5.43 -19.04 4.67
CA ILE A 13 -5.49 -18.06 3.58
C ILE A 13 -4.90 -16.72 4.03
N ALA A 14 -5.27 -16.23 5.21
CA ALA A 14 -4.72 -15.00 5.76
C ALA A 14 -3.20 -15.07 5.93
N LEU A 15 -2.67 -16.19 6.44
CA LEU A 15 -1.24 -16.39 6.60
C LEU A 15 -0.49 -16.39 5.25
N LEU A 16 -1.04 -17.05 4.23
CA LEU A 16 -0.46 -17.07 2.88
C LEU A 16 -0.48 -15.69 2.22
N LEU A 17 -1.57 -14.92 2.41
CA LEU A 17 -1.69 -13.54 1.94
C LEU A 17 -0.64 -12.63 2.60
N VAL A 18 -0.44 -12.73 3.92
CA VAL A 18 0.59 -11.98 4.65
C VAL A 18 1.99 -12.34 4.15
N ARG A 19 2.29 -13.63 3.96
CA ARG A 19 3.59 -14.06 3.40
C ARG A 19 3.82 -13.51 1.99
N TYR A 20 2.80 -13.55 1.13
CA TYR A 20 2.91 -12.99 -0.21
C TYR A 20 3.10 -11.47 -0.20
N LEU A 21 2.36 -10.74 0.66
CA LEU A 21 2.52 -9.31 0.87
C LEU A 21 3.97 -8.95 1.24
N MET A 22 4.54 -9.68 2.21
CA MET A 22 5.92 -9.49 2.67
C MET A 22 6.95 -9.79 1.57
N SER A 23 6.71 -10.77 0.70
CA SER A 23 7.60 -11.07 -0.42
C SER A 23 7.73 -9.90 -1.41
N GLY A 24 6.69 -9.06 -1.54
CA GLY A 24 6.73 -7.89 -2.41
C GLY A 24 7.65 -6.77 -1.92
N ILE A 25 7.87 -6.69 -0.61
CA ILE A 25 8.75 -5.67 0.02
C ILE A 25 10.21 -5.92 -0.36
N GLU A 26 10.59 -7.20 -0.51
CA GLU A 26 11.95 -7.61 -0.89
C GLU A 26 12.22 -7.51 -2.40
N LYS A 27 11.16 -7.38 -3.22
CA LYS A 27 11.33 -7.18 -4.66
C LYS A 27 12.03 -5.85 -4.91
N LYS A 28 13.12 -5.92 -5.68
CA LYS A 28 13.91 -4.74 -6.08
C LYS A 28 12.98 -3.74 -6.75
N ALA A 29 13.15 -2.45 -6.40
CA ALA A 29 12.48 -1.37 -7.11
C ALA A 29 12.76 -1.46 -8.61
N VAL A 30 11.77 -1.11 -9.43
CA VAL A 30 11.98 -1.02 -10.88
C VAL A 30 12.79 0.25 -11.13
N VAL A 31 14.01 0.11 -11.62
CA VAL A 31 14.83 1.24 -12.07
C VAL A 31 14.60 1.40 -13.56
N LYS A 32 14.09 2.56 -13.98
CA LYS A 32 13.90 2.90 -15.39
C LYS A 32 14.58 4.24 -15.66
N ASN A 33 15.59 4.25 -16.52
CA ASN A 33 16.34 5.46 -16.91
C ASN A 33 16.88 6.27 -15.71
N GLY A 34 17.48 5.60 -14.72
CA GLY A 34 17.99 6.25 -13.51
C GLY A 34 16.92 6.63 -12.48
N VAL A 35 15.63 6.48 -12.81
CA VAL A 35 14.52 6.73 -11.88
C VAL A 35 14.15 5.43 -11.17
N THR A 36 14.25 5.44 -9.85
CA THR A 36 13.75 4.38 -8.97
C THR A 36 12.25 4.54 -8.79
N VAL A 37 11.48 3.52 -9.15
CA VAL A 37 10.02 3.54 -9.07
C VAL A 37 9.54 2.63 -7.95
N LEU A 38 8.92 3.23 -6.93
CA LEU A 38 8.20 2.51 -5.89
C LEU A 38 6.72 2.45 -6.25
N LYS A 39 6.11 1.28 -6.07
CA LYS A 39 4.68 1.07 -6.30
C LYS A 39 4.09 0.24 -5.17
N MET A 40 2.78 0.37 -4.99
CA MET A 40 2.04 -0.54 -4.13
C MET A 40 2.12 -1.98 -4.66
N ASN A 41 2.11 -2.96 -3.75
CA ASN A 41 2.11 -4.36 -4.14
C ASN A 41 0.83 -4.70 -4.92
N ASN A 42 0.97 -5.35 -6.07
CA ASN A 42 -0.16 -5.69 -6.95
C ASN A 42 -1.25 -6.52 -6.27
N ILE A 43 -0.96 -7.20 -5.14
CA ILE A 43 -1.96 -7.93 -4.37
C ILE A 43 -3.10 -7.04 -3.86
N TYR A 44 -2.82 -5.77 -3.51
CA TYR A 44 -3.89 -4.82 -3.18
C TYR A 44 -4.82 -4.63 -4.37
N GLY A 45 -4.27 -4.55 -5.59
CA GLY A 45 -5.01 -4.49 -6.84
C GLY A 45 -5.85 -5.75 -7.07
N PHE A 46 -5.25 -6.94 -6.91
CA PHE A 46 -5.97 -8.21 -7.08
C PHE A 46 -7.12 -8.37 -6.08
N ILE A 47 -6.87 -8.14 -4.79
CA ILE A 47 -7.90 -8.22 -3.74
C ILE A 47 -8.99 -7.18 -4.01
N GLY A 48 -8.60 -5.94 -4.33
CA GLY A 48 -9.54 -4.86 -4.61
C GLY A 48 -10.44 -5.16 -5.81
N ALA A 49 -9.85 -5.62 -6.92
CA ALA A 49 -10.59 -6.03 -8.11
C ALA A 49 -11.51 -7.23 -7.83
N PHE A 50 -11.06 -8.22 -7.08
CA PHE A 50 -11.86 -9.38 -6.71
C PHE A 50 -13.10 -8.99 -5.89
N ILE A 51 -12.92 -8.19 -4.83
CA ILE A 51 -14.02 -7.67 -4.01
C ILE A 51 -14.99 -6.86 -4.88
N PHE A 52 -14.46 -5.95 -5.68
CA PHE A 52 -15.26 -5.09 -6.56
C PHE A 52 -16.12 -5.90 -7.55
N LEU A 53 -15.53 -6.87 -8.23
CA LEU A 53 -16.22 -7.70 -9.22
C LEU A 53 -17.27 -8.61 -8.59
N ILE A 54 -16.98 -9.22 -7.43
CA ILE A 54 -17.96 -10.04 -6.72
C ILE A 54 -19.14 -9.19 -6.25
N SER A 55 -18.90 -8.00 -5.70
CA SER A 55 -19.98 -7.10 -5.29
C SER A 55 -20.89 -6.75 -6.47
N ILE A 56 -20.31 -6.44 -7.63
CA ILE A 56 -21.10 -6.18 -8.86
C ILE A 56 -21.87 -7.42 -9.30
N ALA A 57 -21.24 -8.59 -9.33
CA ALA A 57 -21.89 -9.83 -9.76
C ALA A 57 -23.09 -10.17 -8.87
N ILE A 58 -22.96 -10.04 -7.55
CA ILE A 58 -24.08 -10.28 -6.62
C ILE A 58 -25.20 -9.26 -6.84
N ILE A 59 -24.88 -7.97 -7.00
CA ILE A 59 -25.90 -6.94 -7.27
C ILE A 59 -26.68 -7.27 -8.55
N ILE A 60 -25.98 -7.64 -9.63
CA ILE A 60 -26.61 -7.98 -10.91
C ILE A 60 -27.47 -9.24 -10.77
N ILE A 61 -26.93 -10.33 -10.21
CA ILE A 61 -27.67 -11.59 -10.04
C ILE A 61 -28.93 -11.36 -9.19
N SER A 62 -28.80 -10.65 -8.07
CA SER A 62 -29.95 -10.32 -7.22
C SER A 62 -31.01 -9.49 -7.94
N SER A 63 -30.60 -8.61 -8.86
CA SER A 63 -31.53 -7.80 -9.66
C SER A 63 -32.22 -8.57 -10.79
N LEU A 64 -31.61 -9.67 -11.26
CA LEU A 64 -32.18 -10.52 -12.31
C LEU A 64 -33.06 -11.64 -11.75
N VAL A 65 -32.74 -12.13 -10.55
CA VAL A 65 -33.46 -13.25 -9.91
C VAL A 65 -34.68 -12.77 -9.12
N ASN A 66 -34.61 -11.60 -8.50
CA ASN A 66 -35.73 -11.02 -7.78
C ASN A 66 -36.41 -9.95 -8.67
N GLU A 67 -37.74 -9.92 -8.74
CA GLU A 67 -38.54 -8.95 -9.49
C GLU A 67 -38.48 -7.51 -8.90
N GLY A 68 -37.32 -7.12 -8.35
CA GLY A 68 -37.09 -5.83 -7.73
C GLY A 68 -36.13 -5.91 -6.53
N PHE A 69 -35.55 -4.76 -6.19
CA PHE A 69 -34.67 -4.59 -5.02
C PHE A 69 -35.46 -4.41 -3.70
N SER A 70 -36.73 -4.82 -3.66
CA SER A 70 -37.71 -4.28 -2.71
C SER A 70 -37.61 -4.79 -1.27
N GLU A 71 -36.90 -5.87 -0.97
CA GLU A 71 -36.94 -6.45 0.39
C GLU A 71 -35.68 -6.29 1.23
N ASP A 72 -34.54 -5.82 0.69
CA ASP A 72 -33.30 -5.92 1.47
C ASP A 72 -32.28 -4.78 1.22
N ILE A 73 -32.74 -3.54 1.44
CA ILE A 73 -31.91 -2.32 1.40
C ILE A 73 -30.61 -2.47 2.20
N LYS A 74 -30.63 -3.22 3.31
CA LYS A 74 -29.44 -3.49 4.13
C LYS A 74 -28.40 -4.30 3.36
N THR A 75 -28.82 -5.34 2.65
CA THR A 75 -27.95 -6.19 1.84
C THR A 75 -27.32 -5.40 0.69
N ILE A 76 -28.11 -4.55 0.02
CA ILE A 76 -27.62 -3.68 -1.05
C ILE A 76 -26.61 -2.66 -0.50
N ALA A 77 -26.92 -2.02 0.63
CA ALA A 77 -26.02 -1.05 1.25
C ALA A 77 -24.66 -1.66 1.61
N VAL A 78 -24.65 -2.88 2.14
CA VAL A 78 -23.42 -3.63 2.45
C VAL A 78 -22.63 -3.91 1.16
N LEU A 79 -23.27 -4.35 0.09
CA LEU A 79 -22.60 -4.62 -1.19
C LEU A 79 -22.02 -3.34 -1.81
N VAL A 80 -22.72 -2.20 -1.69
CA VAL A 80 -22.21 -0.89 -2.14
C VAL A 80 -20.96 -0.48 -1.34
N ILE A 81 -20.95 -0.71 -0.02
CA ILE A 81 -19.75 -0.46 0.80
C ILE A 81 -18.58 -1.32 0.32
N PHE A 82 -18.79 -2.62 0.09
CA PHE A 82 -17.75 -3.50 -0.44
C PHE A 82 -17.27 -3.07 -1.83
N LEU A 83 -18.18 -2.60 -2.69
CA LEU A 83 -17.83 -2.06 -4.00
C LEU A 83 -16.92 -0.83 -3.86
N ILE A 84 -17.25 0.12 -2.97
CA ILE A 84 -16.42 1.31 -2.70
C ILE A 84 -15.06 0.91 -2.13
N LEU A 85 -15.01 -0.03 -1.18
CA LEU A 85 -13.77 -0.50 -0.57
C LEU A 85 -12.88 -1.23 -1.58
N GLY A 86 -13.45 -2.14 -2.37
CA GLY A 86 -12.74 -2.87 -3.42
C GLY A 86 -12.18 -1.94 -4.49
N GLY A 87 -13.00 -0.98 -4.95
CA GLY A 87 -12.58 0.05 -5.89
C GLY A 87 -11.47 0.94 -5.33
N THR A 88 -11.58 1.38 -4.08
CA THR A 88 -10.55 2.18 -3.40
C THR A 88 -9.23 1.40 -3.29
N LEU A 89 -9.29 0.13 -2.90
CA LEU A 89 -8.09 -0.72 -2.77
C LEU A 89 -7.42 -0.96 -4.13
N PHE A 90 -8.23 -1.16 -5.18
CA PHE A 90 -7.74 -1.27 -6.55
C PHE A 90 -7.02 0.00 -6.99
N LEU A 91 -7.67 1.16 -6.85
CA LEU A 91 -7.08 2.47 -7.18
C LEU A 91 -5.81 2.76 -6.37
N PHE A 92 -5.80 2.40 -5.08
CA PHE A 92 -4.64 2.51 -4.21
C PHE A 92 -3.45 1.74 -4.80
N SER A 93 -3.69 0.53 -5.33
CA SER A 93 -2.65 -0.28 -5.96
C SER A 93 -2.10 0.29 -7.27
N VAL A 94 -2.95 0.87 -8.12
CA VAL A 94 -2.57 1.26 -9.48
C VAL A 94 -2.12 2.72 -9.61
N ASN A 95 -2.60 3.60 -8.72
CA ASN A 95 -2.37 5.04 -8.84
C ASN A 95 -1.27 5.56 -7.91
N ILE A 96 -1.09 4.96 -6.73
CA ILE A 96 -0.04 5.38 -5.81
C ILE A 96 1.31 4.87 -6.28
N ARG A 97 2.22 5.82 -6.49
CA ARG A 97 3.61 5.55 -6.87
C ARG A 97 4.51 6.67 -6.40
N VAL A 98 5.75 6.33 -6.10
CA VAL A 98 6.81 7.30 -5.82
C VAL A 98 7.90 7.11 -6.87
N LEU A 99 8.24 8.19 -7.54
CA LEU A 99 9.37 8.25 -8.48
C LEU A 99 10.50 8.99 -7.78
N VAL A 100 11.69 8.41 -7.83
CA VAL A 100 12.85 8.95 -7.13
C VAL A 100 14.01 8.96 -8.09
N ASP A 101 14.62 10.13 -8.25
CA ASP A 101 15.82 10.32 -9.05
C ASP A 101 16.94 10.96 -8.20
N GLU A 102 17.99 11.41 -8.87
CA GLU A 102 19.17 11.99 -8.22
C GLU A 102 18.89 13.33 -7.54
N GLU A 103 17.87 14.07 -7.97
CA GLU A 103 17.59 15.44 -7.53
C GLU A 103 16.34 15.51 -6.64
N LYS A 104 15.31 14.69 -6.95
CA LYS A 104 13.97 14.84 -6.40
C LYS A 104 13.23 13.54 -6.14
N ILE A 105 12.13 13.74 -5.41
CA ILE A 105 11.17 12.72 -5.02
C ILE A 105 9.79 13.21 -5.45
N VAL A 106 9.12 12.42 -6.29
CA VAL A 106 7.79 12.71 -6.81
C VAL A 106 6.82 11.66 -6.33
N HIS A 107 5.83 12.07 -5.55
CA HIS A 107 4.75 11.22 -5.06
C HIS A 107 3.46 11.47 -5.85
N TYR A 108 2.82 10.40 -6.29
CA TYR A 108 1.48 10.40 -6.85
C TYR A 108 0.52 9.78 -5.83
N ASN A 109 -0.54 10.50 -5.48
CA ASN A 109 -1.57 9.98 -4.58
C ASN A 109 -2.58 9.08 -5.32
N ILE A 110 -3.60 8.59 -4.59
CA ILE A 110 -4.65 7.72 -5.15
C ILE A 110 -5.42 8.36 -6.32
N LEU A 111 -5.50 9.70 -6.37
CA LEU A 111 -6.11 10.47 -7.45
C LEU A 111 -5.11 10.86 -8.55
N ARG A 112 -3.89 10.30 -8.53
CA ARG A 112 -2.76 10.65 -9.41
C ARG A 112 -2.33 12.11 -9.35
N ARG A 113 -2.71 12.85 -8.30
CA ARG A 113 -2.18 14.21 -8.08
C ARG A 113 -0.71 14.11 -7.69
N LYS A 114 0.10 14.95 -8.32
CA LYS A 114 1.55 15.00 -8.14
C LYS A 114 1.92 15.89 -6.95
N LYS A 115 2.86 15.44 -6.13
CA LYS A 115 3.57 16.22 -5.13
C LYS A 115 5.08 15.97 -5.29
N GLU A 116 5.90 17.01 -5.22
CA GLU A 116 7.33 16.94 -5.48
C GLU A 116 8.11 17.63 -4.36
N ILE A 117 9.23 17.05 -3.95
CA ILE A 117 10.24 17.66 -3.07
C ILE A 117 11.63 17.39 -3.62
N MET A 118 12.57 18.30 -3.39
CA MET A 118 13.99 18.08 -3.71
C MET A 118 14.70 17.42 -2.53
N TRP A 119 15.73 16.60 -2.79
CA TRP A 119 16.52 15.98 -1.73
C TRP A 119 17.11 17.01 -0.76
N LYS A 120 17.63 18.12 -1.30
CA LYS A 120 18.24 19.22 -0.53
C LYS A 120 17.27 19.93 0.43
N ASP A 121 15.96 19.80 0.21
CA ASP A 121 14.94 20.51 1.00
C ASP A 121 14.42 19.62 2.16
N VAL A 122 14.83 18.34 2.22
CA VAL A 122 14.40 17.42 3.27
C VAL A 122 15.11 17.78 4.58
N ARG A 123 14.32 18.20 5.58
CA ARG A 123 14.81 18.62 6.89
C ARG A 123 14.83 17.49 7.90
N ARG A 124 13.90 16.54 7.75
CA ARG A 124 13.72 15.45 8.70
C ARG A 124 13.08 14.23 8.05
N VAL A 125 13.47 13.05 8.49
CA VAL A 125 12.79 11.79 8.18
C VAL A 125 12.16 11.20 9.42
N ILE A 126 10.88 10.84 9.35
CA ILE A 126 10.09 10.32 10.47
C ILE A 126 9.51 8.96 10.09
N LEU A 127 9.70 7.93 10.90
CA LEU A 127 8.96 6.69 10.75
C LEU A 127 7.71 6.72 11.63
N ASN A 128 6.54 6.83 11.00
CA ASN A 128 5.27 6.64 11.67
C ASN A 128 4.94 5.14 11.70
N GLN A 129 5.24 4.50 12.84
CA GLN A 129 5.01 3.07 13.03
C GLN A 129 3.52 2.68 13.00
N ARG A 130 2.63 3.57 13.46
CA ARG A 130 1.19 3.30 13.51
C ARG A 130 0.61 3.18 12.10
N ASN A 131 1.03 4.07 11.19
CA ASN A 131 0.55 4.09 9.81
C ASN A 131 1.45 3.30 8.86
N LEU A 132 2.56 2.74 9.35
CA LEU A 132 3.53 2.02 8.55
C LEU A 132 4.09 2.89 7.40
N GLU A 133 4.36 4.16 7.71
CA GLU A 133 4.77 5.19 6.76
C GLU A 133 6.12 5.80 7.15
N LEU A 134 6.97 6.01 6.15
CA LEU A 134 8.11 6.90 6.24
C LEU A 134 7.71 8.28 5.71
N ILE A 135 7.87 9.31 6.53
CA ILE A 135 7.52 10.68 6.20
C ILE A 135 8.82 11.45 5.95
N LEU A 136 8.92 12.04 4.77
CA LEU A 136 9.97 12.99 4.41
C LEU A 136 9.38 14.38 4.59
N ASP A 137 9.89 15.11 5.56
CA ASP A 137 9.43 16.45 5.90
C ASP A 137 10.35 17.49 5.27
N ALA A 138 9.81 18.27 4.33
CA ALA A 138 10.47 19.39 3.69
C ALA A 138 9.73 20.69 4.04
N GLU A 139 10.38 21.85 3.86
CA GLU A 139 9.92 23.15 4.35
C GLU A 139 8.43 23.44 4.13
N GLU A 140 7.94 23.29 2.90
CA GLU A 140 6.55 23.60 2.55
C GLU A 140 5.68 22.35 2.41
N SER A 141 6.27 21.16 2.52
CA SER A 141 5.57 19.96 2.09
C SER A 141 6.17 18.65 2.60
N GLN A 142 5.27 17.72 2.94
CA GLN A 142 5.63 16.35 3.33
C GLN A 142 5.31 15.32 2.25
N ILE A 143 6.18 14.34 2.03
CA ILE A 143 5.88 13.12 1.27
C ILE A 143 5.81 11.93 2.23
N LYS A 144 4.76 11.10 2.09
CA LYS A 144 4.58 9.87 2.85
C LYS A 144 4.83 8.67 1.95
N ILE A 145 5.67 7.74 2.39
CA ILE A 145 6.06 6.55 1.66
C ILE A 145 5.71 5.33 2.53
N HIS A 146 4.78 4.51 2.07
CA HIS A 146 4.39 3.32 2.80
C HIS A 146 5.50 2.26 2.79
N ASN A 147 5.75 1.61 3.93
CA ASN A 147 6.79 0.59 4.06
C ASN A 147 6.53 -0.70 3.26
N HIS A 148 5.29 -0.92 2.85
CA HIS A 148 4.84 -2.06 2.06
C HIS A 148 4.84 -1.77 0.55
N MET A 149 5.38 -0.63 0.13
CA MET A 149 5.67 -0.39 -1.28
C MET A 149 6.79 -1.31 -1.74
N VAL A 150 6.61 -1.89 -2.93
CA VAL A 150 7.66 -2.59 -3.66
C VAL A 150 8.79 -1.60 -3.92
N GLY A 151 10.01 -1.98 -3.54
CA GLY A 151 11.18 -1.11 -3.65
C GLY A 151 11.45 -0.19 -2.44
N PHE A 152 10.67 -0.28 -1.35
CA PHE A 152 10.89 0.51 -0.14
C PHE A 152 12.32 0.39 0.41
N LEU A 153 12.87 -0.83 0.46
CA LEU A 153 14.25 -1.03 0.94
C LEU A 153 15.31 -0.42 0.01
N SER A 154 15.07 -0.43 -1.30
CA SER A 154 15.95 0.26 -2.27
C SER A 154 15.90 1.78 -2.06
N PHE A 155 14.70 2.32 -1.81
CA PHE A 155 14.53 3.73 -1.47
C PHE A 155 15.31 4.12 -0.21
N ILE A 156 15.22 3.32 0.87
CA ILE A 156 15.99 3.59 2.09
C ILE A 156 17.49 3.63 1.80
N LYS A 157 18.01 2.74 0.94
CA LYS A 157 19.43 2.76 0.56
C LYS A 157 19.80 4.05 -0.18
N LEU A 158 19.00 4.48 -1.15
CA LEU A 158 19.21 5.71 -1.90
C LEU A 158 19.11 6.95 -1.00
N MET A 159 18.12 6.99 -0.11
CA MET A 159 17.95 8.06 0.87
C MET A 159 19.21 8.23 1.73
N LYS A 160 19.81 7.13 2.20
CA LYS A 160 21.05 7.15 2.99
C LYS A 160 22.26 7.73 2.24
N THR A 161 22.26 7.68 0.90
CA THR A 161 23.33 8.30 0.09
C THR A 161 23.04 9.75 -0.29
N LYS A 162 21.82 10.24 -0.01
CA LYS A 162 21.33 11.57 -0.41
C LYS A 162 21.17 12.54 0.75
N LEU A 163 21.00 12.03 1.96
CA LEU A 163 20.77 12.82 3.17
C LEU A 163 21.89 12.60 4.17
N ASP A 164 22.17 13.64 4.96
CA ASP A 164 23.07 13.53 6.10
C ASP A 164 22.50 12.57 7.16
N TYR A 165 23.39 11.88 7.86
CA TYR A 165 23.03 10.86 8.85
C TYR A 165 22.06 11.40 9.91
N ASP A 166 22.27 12.64 10.38
CA ASP A 166 21.43 13.26 11.40
C ASP A 166 19.98 13.47 10.98
N ILE A 167 19.70 13.57 9.68
CA ILE A 167 18.36 13.78 9.14
C ILE A 167 17.52 12.50 9.25
N TYR A 168 18.14 11.31 9.13
CA TYR A 168 17.43 10.04 9.02
C TYR A 168 17.69 9.02 10.13
N LYS A 169 18.69 9.23 10.99
CA LYS A 169 19.17 8.25 11.99
C LYS A 169 18.05 7.63 12.82
N ASP A 170 17.13 8.44 13.33
CA ASP A 170 16.05 7.98 14.21
C ASP A 170 15.09 7.04 13.46
N ALA A 171 14.64 7.44 12.27
CA ALA A 171 13.74 6.63 11.45
C ALA A 171 14.39 5.30 11.03
N VAL A 172 15.66 5.33 10.64
CA VAL A 172 16.39 4.12 10.20
C VAL A 172 16.67 3.17 11.37
N SER A 173 17.03 3.69 12.54
CA SER A 173 17.29 2.84 13.73
C SER A 173 16.08 1.96 14.07
N ILE A 174 14.86 2.52 13.93
CA ILE A 174 13.61 1.80 14.13
C ILE A 174 13.40 0.75 13.03
N ILE A 175 13.63 1.09 11.76
CA ILE A 175 13.50 0.11 10.66
C ILE A 175 14.45 -1.08 10.88
N ASP A 176 15.68 -0.80 11.31
CA ASP A 176 16.69 -1.83 11.51
C ASP A 176 16.39 -2.72 12.74
N SER A 177 15.76 -2.18 13.80
CA SER A 177 15.33 -2.99 14.94
C SER A 177 14.21 -3.98 14.56
N TYR A 178 13.24 -3.56 13.75
CA TYR A 178 12.19 -4.44 13.23
C TYR A 178 12.74 -5.58 12.36
N LYS A 179 13.73 -5.29 11.51
CA LYS A 179 14.39 -6.34 10.70
C LYS A 179 15.09 -7.39 11.56
N ARG A 180 15.64 -7.00 12.71
CA ARG A 180 16.33 -7.93 13.62
C ARG A 180 15.34 -8.80 14.40
N SER A 181 14.17 -8.28 14.79
CA SER A 181 13.18 -9.10 15.51
C SER A 181 12.51 -10.14 14.61
N ASN A 182 12.27 -9.82 13.34
CA ASN A 182 11.61 -10.74 12.38
C ASN A 182 12.55 -11.80 11.77
N ARG A 183 13.83 -11.85 12.18
CA ARG A 183 14.80 -12.88 11.76
C ARG A 183 15.01 -13.99 12.80
N LYS A 184 14.35 -13.91 13.96
CA LYS A 184 14.28 -14.98 14.95
C LYS A 184 12.97 -15.74 14.77
#